data_AF-A0A841YTU8-F1
#
_entry.id   AF-A0A841YTU8-F1
#
_cell.length_a   1.000
_cell.length_b   1.000
_cell.length_c   1.000
_cell.angle_alpha   90.00
_cell.angle_beta   90.00
_cell.angle_gamma   90.00
#
_symmetry.space_group_name_H-M   'P 1'
#
loop_
_entity.id
_entity.type
_entity.pdbx_description
1 polymer ?
#
loop_
_entity_poly.entity_id
_entity_poly.type
_entity_poly.pdbx_seq_one_letter_code
_entity_poly.pdbx_strand_id
1 'polypeptide(L)'
;MGNPNLEELRAQVDSLNIEVLEAINKRANLVQEIGKIKGMQGVIRFDPVRERQMLNAITDANKGPFEDSTIEKLFKEIFKAGLELQEDDNSKALLVSRKNKKEDTIVNVNGVPIGNGVPTFVFGPCSVESYEQVATVAGAVRDKGLKLLRGGAFKPRTSPYDFQGLGVEGLQILKRVADEFGLGVISEIVTPRDIEVALDHIDVIQIGARNMQNFELLKAVGQVDKPILLKRGLSATIEEFVGAAEYIMAQGNDQIILCERGIRTYEKATRNTLDISAVPILKQETHLPVMVDVTHSTGRKDLLLPCAKAALAIGADGVMAEVHPDPAVALSDSAQQMDLKEFDAFWEAILKSKLVPSNIQ
;
A
#
# COMPACT_ATOMS: atom_id res chain seq x y z
N MET A 1 -14.48 -49.18 -32.81
CA MET A 1 -13.37 -48.68 -33.67
C MET A 1 -13.76 -47.27 -34.08
N GLY A 2 -12.92 -46.28 -33.77
CA GLY A 2 -13.20 -44.87 -34.11
C GLY A 2 -13.28 -44.69 -35.63
N ASN A 3 -14.03 -43.67 -36.07
CA ASN A 3 -14.11 -43.33 -37.49
C ASN A 3 -12.71 -42.87 -37.96
N PRO A 4 -12.02 -43.58 -38.87
CA PRO A 4 -10.61 -43.31 -39.21
C PRO A 4 -10.38 -41.86 -39.67
N ASN A 5 -11.37 -41.28 -40.36
CA ASN A 5 -11.34 -39.91 -40.84
C ASN A 5 -11.37 -38.87 -39.69
N LEU A 6 -11.99 -39.21 -38.55
CA LEU A 6 -12.01 -38.33 -37.38
C LEU A 6 -10.62 -38.21 -36.74
N GLU A 7 -9.88 -39.32 -36.65
CA GLU A 7 -8.53 -39.33 -36.07
C GLU A 7 -7.55 -38.58 -36.97
N GLU A 8 -7.67 -38.71 -38.29
CA GLU A 8 -6.86 -37.97 -39.25
C GLU A 8 -7.11 -36.45 -39.18
N LEU A 9 -8.38 -36.02 -39.13
CA LEU A 9 -8.72 -34.60 -38.99
C LEU A 9 -8.23 -34.01 -37.66
N ARG A 10 -8.28 -34.79 -36.56
CA ARG A 10 -7.75 -34.35 -35.26
C ARG A 10 -6.24 -34.17 -35.29
N ALA A 11 -5.52 -35.10 -35.91
CA ALA A 11 -4.07 -34.98 -36.07
C ALA A 11 -3.67 -33.73 -36.86
N GLN A 12 -4.46 -33.35 -37.88
CA GLN A 12 -4.25 -32.10 -38.62
C GLN A 12 -4.49 -30.87 -37.73
N VAL A 13 -5.55 -30.86 -36.91
CA VAL A 13 -5.80 -29.78 -35.95
C VAL A 13 -4.68 -29.68 -34.92
N ASP A 14 -4.15 -30.80 -34.43
CA ASP A 14 -3.03 -30.80 -33.48
C ASP A 14 -1.77 -30.19 -34.10
N SER A 15 -1.49 -30.46 -35.38
CA SER A 15 -0.40 -29.79 -36.10
C SER A 15 -0.61 -28.28 -36.19
N LEU A 16 -1.83 -27.85 -36.54
CA LEU A 16 -2.18 -26.42 -36.61
C LEU A 16 -2.08 -25.72 -35.24
N ASN A 17 -2.38 -26.41 -34.14
CA ASN A 17 -2.21 -25.86 -32.80
C ASN A 17 -0.74 -25.48 -32.50
N ILE A 18 0.20 -26.30 -32.97
CA ILE A 18 1.64 -26.01 -32.82
C ILE A 18 2.03 -24.79 -33.67
N GLU A 19 1.55 -24.69 -34.90
CA GLU A 19 1.80 -23.52 -35.76
C GLU A 19 1.24 -22.23 -35.15
N VAL A 20 0.04 -22.29 -34.55
CA VAL A 20 -0.56 -21.16 -33.82
C VAL A 20 0.32 -20.78 -32.62
N LEU A 21 0.80 -21.74 -31.84
CA LEU A 21 1.69 -21.49 -30.71
C LEU A 21 2.99 -20.81 -31.15
N GLU A 22 3.62 -21.30 -32.23
CA GLU A 22 4.85 -20.71 -32.78
C GLU A 22 4.62 -19.26 -33.24
N ALA A 23 3.50 -18.99 -33.91
CA ALA A 23 3.13 -17.66 -34.35
C ALA A 23 2.88 -16.71 -33.16
N ILE A 24 2.17 -17.18 -32.12
CA ILE A 24 1.92 -16.42 -30.90
C ILE A 24 3.24 -16.09 -30.19
N ASN A 25 4.14 -17.06 -30.02
CA ASN A 25 5.44 -16.86 -29.38
C ASN A 25 6.31 -15.87 -30.15
N LYS A 26 6.36 -15.99 -31.48
CA LYS A 26 7.10 -15.06 -32.35
C LYS A 26 6.55 -13.64 -32.23
N ARG A 27 5.22 -13.49 -32.20
CA ARG A 27 4.56 -12.21 -31.96
C ARG A 27 4.91 -11.65 -30.58
N ALA A 28 4.86 -12.47 -29.54
CA ALA A 28 5.17 -12.07 -28.16
C ALA A 28 6.59 -11.51 -28.03
N ASN A 29 7.59 -12.16 -28.64
CA ASN A 29 8.98 -11.66 -28.66
C ASN A 29 9.10 -10.26 -29.30
N LEU A 30 8.44 -10.04 -30.44
CA LEU A 30 8.42 -8.73 -31.09
C LEU A 30 7.73 -7.67 -30.23
N VAL A 31 6.63 -8.05 -29.57
CA VAL A 31 5.92 -7.17 -28.63
C VAL A 31 6.82 -6.82 -27.44
N GLN A 32 7.61 -7.74 -26.90
CA GLN A 32 8.58 -7.44 -25.84
C GLN A 32 9.67 -6.47 -26.31
N GLU A 33 10.23 -6.64 -27.50
CA GLU A 33 11.21 -5.70 -28.08
C GLU A 33 10.62 -4.28 -28.21
N ILE A 34 9.37 -4.18 -28.70
CA ILE A 34 8.64 -2.90 -28.74
C ILE A 34 8.48 -2.32 -27.33
N GLY A 35 8.14 -3.17 -26.35
CA GLY A 35 8.00 -2.79 -24.94
C GLY A 35 9.29 -2.23 -24.34
N LYS A 36 10.45 -2.82 -24.67
CA LYS A 36 11.78 -2.31 -24.25
C LYS A 36 12.06 -0.92 -24.83
N ILE A 37 11.76 -0.72 -26.11
CA ILE A 37 11.94 0.58 -26.79
C ILE A 37 11.01 1.64 -26.18
N LYS A 38 9.72 1.32 -26.00
CA LYS A 38 8.75 2.23 -25.37
C LYS A 38 9.14 2.59 -23.94
N GLY A 39 9.61 1.60 -23.16
CA GLY A 39 10.07 1.80 -21.78
C GLY A 39 11.25 2.75 -21.68
N MET A 40 12.21 2.69 -22.60
CA MET A 40 13.34 3.64 -22.66
C MET A 40 12.90 5.07 -22.99
N GLN A 41 11.76 5.24 -23.65
CA GLN A 41 11.24 6.53 -24.11
C GLN A 41 10.12 7.10 -23.20
N GLY A 42 9.70 6.38 -22.16
CA GLY A 42 8.63 6.80 -21.26
C GLY A 42 7.25 6.88 -21.92
N VAL A 43 7.01 6.13 -23.00
CA VAL A 43 5.74 6.13 -23.74
C VAL A 43 4.74 5.16 -23.11
N ILE A 44 3.44 5.51 -23.14
CA ILE A 44 2.34 4.68 -22.63
C ILE A 44 2.34 3.30 -23.32
N ARG A 45 2.25 2.23 -22.52
CA ARG A 45 2.29 0.84 -23.00
C ARG A 45 1.04 0.48 -23.78
N PHE A 46 -0.13 0.75 -23.19
CA PHE A 46 -1.43 0.55 -23.80
C PHE A 46 -1.77 1.69 -24.78
N ASP A 47 -2.05 1.33 -26.04
CA ASP A 47 -2.45 2.26 -27.09
C ASP A 47 -3.73 1.74 -27.77
N PRO A 48 -4.91 2.27 -27.40
CA PRO A 48 -6.18 1.80 -27.95
C PRO A 48 -6.35 2.15 -29.43
N VAL A 49 -5.66 3.19 -29.93
CA VAL A 49 -5.70 3.56 -31.35
C VAL A 49 -4.91 2.53 -32.15
N ARG A 50 -3.73 2.14 -31.68
CA ARG A 50 -2.94 1.08 -32.30
C ARG A 50 -3.66 -0.26 -32.26
N GLU A 51 -4.31 -0.59 -31.15
CA GLU A 51 -5.12 -1.81 -31.05
C GLU A 51 -6.25 -1.84 -32.08
N ARG A 52 -7.01 -0.74 -32.19
CA ARG A 52 -8.08 -0.61 -33.19
C ARG A 52 -7.55 -0.73 -34.61
N GLN A 53 -6.41 -0.13 -34.94
CA GLN A 53 -5.80 -0.27 -36.27
C GLN A 53 -5.45 -1.72 -36.60
N MET A 54 -4.92 -2.48 -35.62
CA MET A 54 -4.61 -3.89 -35.82
C MET A 54 -5.88 -4.73 -35.99
N LEU A 55 -6.91 -4.48 -35.18
CA LEU A 55 -8.20 -5.18 -35.30
C LEU A 55 -8.83 -4.95 -36.68
N ASN A 56 -8.86 -3.70 -37.15
CA ASN A 56 -9.39 -3.38 -38.48
C ASN A 56 -8.66 -4.14 -39.59
N ALA A 57 -7.31 -4.15 -39.55
CA ALA A 57 -6.52 -4.87 -40.55
C ALA A 57 -6.78 -6.40 -40.53
N ILE A 58 -7.03 -6.96 -39.35
CA ILE A 58 -7.36 -8.39 -39.19
C ILE A 58 -8.75 -8.69 -39.73
N THR A 59 -9.75 -7.87 -39.41
CA THR A 59 -11.13 -8.06 -39.88
C THR A 59 -11.23 -7.84 -41.40
N ASP A 60 -10.52 -6.86 -41.96
CA ASP A 60 -10.47 -6.62 -43.41
C ASP A 60 -9.89 -7.82 -44.18
N ALA A 61 -9.03 -8.61 -43.54
CA ALA A 61 -8.42 -9.81 -44.10
C ALA A 61 -9.21 -11.10 -43.81
N ASN A 62 -10.25 -11.05 -42.98
CA ASN A 62 -11.01 -12.23 -42.55
C ASN A 62 -11.82 -12.82 -43.73
N LYS A 63 -11.58 -14.11 -44.03
CA LYS A 63 -12.33 -14.87 -45.05
C LYS A 63 -13.09 -16.07 -44.45
N GLY A 64 -13.27 -16.09 -43.12
CA GLY A 64 -14.13 -17.02 -42.39
C GLY A 64 -13.38 -18.04 -41.53
N PRO A 65 -14.06 -19.11 -41.06
CA PRO A 65 -15.51 -19.27 -40.94
C PRO A 65 -16.11 -18.50 -39.75
N PHE A 66 -15.25 -17.92 -38.90
CA PHE A 66 -15.68 -17.11 -37.76
C PHE A 66 -16.08 -15.70 -38.20
N GLU A 67 -17.11 -15.16 -37.54
CA GLU A 67 -17.49 -13.75 -37.69
C GLU A 67 -16.40 -12.82 -37.15
N ASP A 68 -16.32 -11.61 -37.71
CA ASP A 68 -15.37 -10.57 -37.29
C ASP A 68 -15.43 -10.31 -35.78
N SER A 69 -16.62 -10.34 -35.18
CA SER A 69 -16.83 -10.15 -33.75
C SER A 69 -16.12 -11.22 -32.89
N THR A 70 -16.00 -12.45 -33.39
CA THR A 70 -15.33 -13.55 -32.72
C THR A 70 -13.81 -13.44 -32.91
N ILE A 71 -13.37 -13.09 -34.12
CA ILE A 71 -11.96 -12.83 -34.42
C ILE A 71 -11.43 -11.68 -33.56
N GLU A 72 -12.17 -10.57 -33.45
CA GLU A 72 -11.78 -9.45 -32.59
C GLU A 72 -11.56 -9.88 -31.14
N LYS A 73 -12.46 -10.71 -30.57
CA LYS A 73 -12.33 -11.21 -29.19
C LYS A 73 -11.07 -12.06 -29.00
N LEU A 74 -10.81 -13.00 -29.90
CA LEU A 74 -9.63 -13.86 -29.82
C LEU A 74 -8.34 -13.04 -29.88
N PHE A 75 -8.26 -12.09 -30.82
CA PHE A 75 -7.07 -11.25 -30.94
C PHE A 75 -6.90 -10.28 -29.77
N LYS A 76 -7.98 -9.79 -29.17
CA LYS A 76 -7.90 -8.99 -27.93
C LYS A 76 -7.27 -9.76 -26.79
N GLU A 77 -7.59 -11.04 -26.59
CA GLU A 77 -6.92 -11.86 -25.57
C GLU A 77 -5.42 -12.03 -25.88
N ILE A 78 -5.06 -12.23 -27.15
CA ILE A 78 -3.65 -12.28 -27.57
C ILE A 78 -2.93 -10.93 -27.33
N PHE A 79 -3.64 -9.81 -27.49
CA PHE A 79 -3.09 -8.47 -27.26
C PHE A 79 -2.90 -8.21 -25.77
N LYS A 80 -3.89 -8.58 -24.96
CA LYS A 80 -3.86 -8.48 -23.50
C LYS A 80 -2.71 -9.29 -22.91
N ALA A 81 -2.56 -10.55 -23.29
CA ALA A 81 -1.43 -11.39 -22.84
C ALA A 81 -0.07 -10.79 -23.24
N GLY A 82 0.02 -10.16 -24.42
CA GLY A 82 1.22 -9.43 -24.85
C GLY A 82 1.52 -8.18 -24.03
N LEU A 83 0.49 -7.47 -23.55
CA LEU A 83 0.63 -6.31 -22.67
C LEU A 83 1.10 -6.74 -21.27
N GLU A 84 0.48 -7.78 -20.70
CA GLU A 84 0.87 -8.38 -19.42
C GLU A 84 2.34 -8.85 -19.44
N LEU A 85 2.79 -9.46 -20.54
CA LEU A 85 4.20 -9.81 -20.75
C LEU A 85 5.14 -8.60 -20.72
N GLN A 86 4.71 -7.44 -21.23
CA GLN A 86 5.52 -6.21 -21.16
C GLN A 86 5.55 -5.61 -19.75
N GLU A 87 4.46 -5.73 -19.01
CA GLU A 87 4.38 -5.33 -17.59
C GLU A 87 5.31 -6.19 -16.74
N ASP A 88 5.31 -7.51 -16.99
CA ASP A 88 6.20 -8.45 -16.32
C ASP A 88 7.69 -8.26 -16.68
N ASP A 89 8.03 -8.05 -17.96
CA ASP A 89 9.43 -7.89 -18.43
C ASP A 89 10.04 -6.52 -18.04
N ASN A 90 9.21 -5.45 -17.96
CA ASN A 90 9.64 -4.14 -17.48
C ASN A 90 9.34 -3.89 -15.99
N SER A 91 8.82 -4.87 -15.26
CA SER A 91 9.25 -5.04 -13.87
C SER A 91 10.74 -5.42 -13.88
N LYS A 92 11.61 -4.51 -14.35
CA LYS A 92 13.02 -4.49 -13.95
C LYS A 92 12.96 -4.71 -12.46
N ALA A 93 13.41 -5.87 -11.98
CA ALA A 93 13.04 -6.39 -10.66
C ALA A 93 13.15 -5.26 -9.64
N LEU A 94 12.01 -4.62 -9.36
CA LEU A 94 11.97 -3.38 -8.60
C LEU A 94 12.67 -3.69 -7.29
N LEU A 95 13.45 -2.77 -6.76
CA LEU A 95 14.17 -3.00 -5.52
C LEU A 95 13.21 -3.47 -4.42
N VAL A 96 11.98 -2.95 -4.40
CA VAL A 96 10.91 -3.34 -3.46
C VAL A 96 10.28 -4.71 -3.74
N SER A 97 10.46 -5.29 -4.92
CA SER A 97 9.76 -6.50 -5.36
C SER A 97 10.36 -7.80 -4.79
N ARG A 98 9.52 -8.82 -4.61
CA ARG A 98 10.00 -10.18 -4.30
C ARG A 98 10.78 -10.85 -5.42
N LYS A 99 10.71 -10.31 -6.65
CA LYS A 99 11.59 -10.75 -7.74
C LYS A 99 13.04 -10.33 -7.47
N ASN A 100 13.26 -9.20 -6.78
CA ASN A 100 14.58 -8.67 -6.41
C ASN A 100 15.13 -9.28 -5.11
N LYS A 101 14.33 -9.26 -4.02
CA LYS A 101 14.70 -9.82 -2.71
C LYS A 101 13.59 -10.74 -2.21
N LYS A 102 13.91 -12.01 -1.94
CA LYS A 102 12.91 -13.03 -1.58
C LYS A 102 12.50 -12.94 -0.12
N GLU A 103 13.45 -12.63 0.75
CA GLU A 103 13.31 -12.54 2.19
C GLU A 103 12.54 -11.30 2.59
N ASP A 104 11.73 -11.40 3.65
CA ASP A 104 11.01 -10.26 4.21
C ASP A 104 11.99 -9.19 4.73
N THR A 105 11.69 -7.93 4.44
CA THR A 105 12.33 -6.80 5.08
C THR A 105 11.75 -6.62 6.47
N ILE A 106 12.63 -6.58 7.47
CA ILE A 106 12.27 -6.31 8.86
C ILE A 106 12.72 -4.90 9.18
N VAL A 107 11.77 -4.03 9.51
CA VAL A 107 12.03 -2.64 9.89
C VAL A 107 12.05 -2.56 11.41
N ASN A 108 13.23 -2.26 11.97
CA ASN A 108 13.40 -2.19 13.42
C ASN A 108 13.19 -0.75 13.92
N VAL A 109 12.14 -0.55 14.73
CA VAL A 109 11.85 0.75 15.36
C VAL A 109 12.01 0.61 16.86
N ASN A 110 13.13 1.11 17.40
CA ASN A 110 13.45 1.06 18.85
C ASN A 110 13.29 -0.34 19.47
N GLY A 111 13.76 -1.38 18.77
CA GLY A 111 13.70 -2.77 19.22
C GLY A 111 12.41 -3.50 18.84
N VAL A 112 11.50 -2.86 18.11
CA VAL A 112 10.28 -3.47 17.55
C VAL A 112 10.55 -3.93 16.11
N PRO A 113 10.69 -5.25 15.85
CA PRO A 113 10.98 -5.79 14.51
C PRO A 113 9.71 -5.93 13.67
N ILE A 114 9.27 -4.84 13.04
CA ILE A 114 8.06 -4.83 12.20
C ILE A 114 8.30 -5.68 10.95
N GLY A 115 7.40 -6.63 10.66
CA GLY A 115 7.51 -7.56 9.53
C GLY A 115 8.08 -8.93 9.87
N ASN A 116 8.38 -9.21 11.14
CA ASN A 116 8.94 -10.51 11.57
C ASN A 116 7.91 -11.65 11.72
N GLY A 117 6.66 -11.45 11.28
CA GLY A 117 5.54 -12.37 11.47
C GLY A 117 4.74 -12.18 12.76
N VAL A 118 5.14 -11.26 13.64
CA VAL A 118 4.37 -10.86 14.84
C VAL A 118 3.73 -9.48 14.58
N PRO A 119 2.39 -9.36 14.63
CA PRO A 119 1.74 -8.10 14.29
C PRO A 119 2.02 -7.02 15.33
N THR A 120 2.34 -5.81 14.85
CA THR A 120 2.62 -4.65 15.68
C THR A 120 1.42 -3.69 15.73
N PHE A 121 1.26 -2.96 16.84
CA PHE A 121 0.18 -1.98 16.98
C PHE A 121 0.73 -0.57 17.17
N VAL A 122 0.10 0.38 16.49
CA VAL A 122 0.43 1.81 16.57
C VAL A 122 -0.82 2.57 16.96
N PHE A 123 -0.83 3.12 18.17
CA PHE A 123 -1.91 3.98 18.66
C PHE A 123 -1.39 5.36 18.96
N GLY A 124 -2.31 6.31 19.14
CA GLY A 124 -1.97 7.69 19.47
C GLY A 124 -2.94 8.66 18.80
N PRO A 125 -2.85 9.94 19.13
CA PRO A 125 -3.81 10.91 18.65
C PRO A 125 -3.67 11.24 17.17
N CYS A 126 -4.77 11.74 16.60
CA CYS A 126 -4.79 12.26 15.24
C CYS A 126 -3.83 13.44 15.10
N SER A 127 -3.95 14.43 15.99
CA SER A 127 -3.11 15.62 16.04
C SER A 127 -2.41 15.70 17.39
N VAL A 128 -1.21 16.26 17.41
CA VAL A 128 -0.56 16.67 18.66
C VAL A 128 -1.16 18.03 19.04
N GLU A 129 -1.77 18.10 20.22
CA GLU A 129 -2.51 19.30 20.68
C GLU A 129 -1.85 19.95 21.89
N SER A 130 -1.32 19.14 22.81
CA SER A 130 -0.50 19.58 23.93
C SER A 130 0.36 18.43 24.46
N TYR A 131 1.32 18.73 25.33
CA TYR A 131 2.12 17.70 25.99
C TYR A 131 1.25 16.78 26.85
N GLU A 132 0.36 17.33 27.69
CA GLU A 132 -0.48 16.56 28.61
C GLU A 132 -1.41 15.61 27.84
N GLN A 133 -1.93 16.08 26.70
CA GLN A 133 -2.79 15.31 25.81
C GLN A 133 -2.06 14.08 25.26
N VAL A 134 -0.85 14.25 24.73
CA VAL A 134 -0.05 13.13 24.20
C VAL A 134 0.47 12.22 25.31
N ALA A 135 0.97 12.78 26.42
CA ALA A 135 1.49 12.03 27.55
C ALA A 135 0.43 11.11 28.19
N THR A 136 -0.83 11.57 28.26
CA THR A 136 -1.95 10.75 28.75
C THR A 136 -2.16 9.50 27.88
N VAL A 137 -2.13 9.66 26.55
CA VAL A 137 -2.28 8.54 25.61
C VAL A 137 -1.05 7.63 25.66
N ALA A 138 0.15 8.19 25.72
CA ALA A 138 1.40 7.44 25.83
C ALA A 138 1.44 6.56 27.09
N GLY A 139 0.96 7.06 28.23
CA GLY A 139 0.77 6.25 29.44
C GLY A 139 -0.12 5.06 29.19
N ALA A 140 -1.31 5.27 28.61
CA ALA A 140 -2.26 4.20 28.31
C ALA A 140 -1.74 3.17 27.28
N VAL A 141 -0.87 3.60 26.34
CA VAL A 141 -0.20 2.72 25.37
C VAL A 141 0.88 1.89 26.07
N ARG A 142 1.76 2.53 26.85
CA ARG A 142 2.84 1.87 27.60
C ARG A 142 2.29 0.85 28.59
N ASP A 143 1.23 1.19 29.31
CA ASP A 143 0.63 0.31 30.34
C ASP A 143 0.01 -0.96 29.73
N LYS A 144 -0.19 -0.99 28.41
CA LYS A 144 -0.61 -2.18 27.63
C LYS A 144 0.56 -2.96 27.03
N GLY A 145 1.81 -2.64 27.40
CA GLY A 145 3.02 -3.28 26.89
C GLY A 145 3.43 -2.83 25.48
N LEU A 146 2.67 -1.92 24.87
CA LEU A 146 2.91 -1.45 23.50
C LEU A 146 4.10 -0.48 23.45
N LYS A 147 4.75 -0.45 22.28
CA LYS A 147 6.04 0.24 22.09
C LYS A 147 6.01 1.37 21.07
N LEU A 148 4.93 1.52 20.31
CA LEU A 148 4.83 2.53 19.26
C LEU A 148 3.67 3.49 19.54
N LEU A 149 3.97 4.77 19.39
CA LEU A 149 3.04 5.88 19.49
C LEU A 149 3.01 6.63 18.16
N ARG A 150 1.84 7.12 17.75
CA ARG A 150 1.71 8.06 16.64
C ARG A 150 1.17 9.41 17.09
N GLY A 151 1.49 10.47 16.36
CA GLY A 151 0.90 11.79 16.56
C GLY A 151 1.17 12.70 15.37
N GLY A 152 0.15 13.43 14.91
CA GLY A 152 0.32 14.35 13.79
C GLY A 152 0.83 15.71 14.24
N ALA A 153 2.14 15.95 14.07
CA ALA A 153 2.72 17.28 14.27
C ALA A 153 2.35 18.25 13.13
N PHE A 154 2.28 17.73 11.90
CA PHE A 154 1.79 18.43 10.70
C PHE A 154 0.52 17.74 10.21
N LYS A 155 -0.52 18.51 9.86
CA LYS A 155 -1.84 17.98 9.45
C LYS A 155 -2.20 18.45 8.04
N PRO A 156 -2.20 17.58 7.02
CA PRO A 156 -2.71 17.94 5.70
C PRO A 156 -4.24 18.03 5.74
N ARG A 157 -4.76 19.26 5.73
CA ARG A 157 -6.20 19.56 5.80
C ARG A 157 -6.78 19.84 4.43
N THR A 158 -8.08 19.57 4.28
CA THR A 158 -8.83 19.98 3.08
C THR A 158 -9.09 21.49 3.10
N SER A 159 -9.33 22.07 4.28
CA SER A 159 -9.51 23.51 4.48
C SER A 159 -8.23 24.14 5.07
N PRO A 160 -7.77 25.30 4.57
CA PRO A 160 -6.62 26.00 5.13
C PRO A 160 -6.94 26.67 6.49
N TYR A 161 -8.21 26.84 6.85
CA TYR A 161 -8.64 27.46 8.11
C TYR A 161 -8.75 26.45 9.26
N ASP A 162 -8.66 25.17 8.95
CA ASP A 162 -8.60 24.12 9.94
C ASP A 162 -7.23 24.12 10.66
N PHE A 163 -7.16 23.49 11.83
CA PHE A 163 -5.91 23.27 12.54
C PHE A 163 -4.89 22.50 11.68
N GLN A 164 -3.74 23.13 11.40
CA GLN A 164 -2.67 22.60 10.54
C GLN A 164 -1.62 21.77 11.30
N GLY A 165 -1.75 21.65 12.63
CA GLY A 165 -0.73 21.05 13.49
C GLY A 165 0.18 22.10 14.14
N LEU A 166 0.89 21.69 15.20
CA LEU A 166 1.87 22.53 15.91
C LEU A 166 3.23 22.60 15.19
N GLY A 167 3.43 21.82 14.13
CA GLY A 167 4.69 21.75 13.40
C GLY A 167 5.85 21.28 14.29
N VAL A 168 6.96 22.01 14.30
CA VAL A 168 8.17 21.65 15.07
C VAL A 168 7.91 21.53 16.57
N GLU A 169 7.06 22.38 17.16
CA GLU A 169 6.68 22.25 18.57
C GLU A 169 5.98 20.91 18.84
N GLY A 170 5.15 20.45 17.90
CA GLY A 170 4.53 19.12 17.96
C GLY A 170 5.55 17.99 17.91
N LEU A 171 6.61 18.13 17.10
CA LEU A 171 7.73 17.17 17.06
C LEU A 171 8.50 17.15 18.39
N GLN A 172 8.74 18.32 19.00
CA GLN A 172 9.39 18.44 20.31
C GLN A 172 8.57 17.77 21.42
N ILE A 173 7.24 17.94 21.40
CA ILE A 173 6.33 17.25 22.32
C ILE A 173 6.44 15.73 22.13
N LEU A 174 6.41 15.24 20.89
CA LEU A 174 6.52 13.81 20.61
C LEU A 174 7.85 13.24 21.09
N LYS A 175 8.97 13.92 20.83
CA LYS A 175 10.29 13.50 21.30
C LYS A 175 10.34 13.40 22.82
N ARG A 176 9.83 14.41 23.52
CA ARG A 176 9.79 14.42 24.98
C ARG A 176 8.97 13.25 25.53
N VAL A 177 7.79 13.00 24.97
CA VAL A 177 6.93 11.88 25.40
C VAL A 177 7.57 10.52 25.07
N ALA A 178 8.21 10.40 23.91
CA ALA A 178 8.93 9.20 23.52
C ALA A 178 10.02 8.83 24.53
N ASP A 179 10.83 9.81 24.94
CA ASP A 179 11.91 9.62 25.92
C ASP A 179 11.38 9.26 27.31
N GLU A 180 10.34 9.96 27.78
CA GLU A 180 9.77 9.77 29.12
C GLU A 180 9.06 8.42 29.27
N PHE A 181 8.43 7.90 28.19
CA PHE A 181 7.63 6.68 28.22
C PHE A 181 8.31 5.47 27.56
N GLY A 182 9.48 5.67 26.92
CA GLY A 182 10.21 4.62 26.22
C GLY A 182 9.45 4.06 25.01
N LEU A 183 8.88 4.95 24.19
CA LEU A 183 8.07 4.61 23.01
C LEU A 183 8.75 5.09 21.74
N GLY A 184 8.63 4.34 20.64
CA GLY A 184 8.95 4.82 19.30
C GLY A 184 7.83 5.70 18.74
N VAL A 185 8.14 6.87 18.21
CA VAL A 185 7.18 7.86 17.73
C VAL A 185 7.13 7.96 16.21
N ILE A 186 5.91 7.97 15.69
CA ILE A 186 5.57 8.08 14.27
C ILE A 186 4.83 9.40 14.05
N SER A 187 5.36 10.27 13.18
CA SER A 187 4.71 11.53 12.79
C SER A 187 4.81 11.78 11.29
N GLU A 188 3.80 12.47 10.75
CA GLU A 188 3.78 12.85 9.35
C GLU A 188 4.67 14.05 9.06
N ILE A 189 5.43 13.96 7.96
CA ILE A 189 6.18 15.07 7.36
C ILE A 189 5.59 15.37 5.99
N VAL A 190 5.36 16.66 5.71
CA VAL A 190 4.58 17.11 4.56
C VAL A 190 5.42 17.80 3.47
N THR A 191 6.67 18.12 3.75
CA THR A 191 7.58 18.82 2.83
C THR A 191 9.03 18.40 3.05
N PRO A 192 9.88 18.34 2.00
CA PRO A 192 11.30 17.98 2.14
C PRO A 192 12.08 18.83 3.15
N ARG A 193 11.67 20.08 3.35
CA ARG A 193 12.35 21.04 4.24
C ARG A 193 12.33 20.63 5.71
N ASP A 194 11.32 19.87 6.12
CA ASP A 194 11.10 19.50 7.51
C ASP A 194 11.76 18.15 7.87
N ILE A 195 12.39 17.47 6.90
CA ILE A 195 13.00 16.16 7.14
C ILE A 195 14.17 16.28 8.12
N GLU A 196 15.07 17.24 7.91
CA GLU A 196 16.27 17.41 8.74
C GLU A 196 15.90 17.60 10.21
N VAL A 197 14.95 18.50 10.51
CA VAL A 197 14.46 18.69 11.88
C VAL A 197 13.73 17.46 12.41
N ALA A 198 13.03 16.70 11.58
CA ALA A 198 12.32 15.51 12.02
C ALA A 198 13.26 14.39 12.50
N LEU A 199 14.45 14.26 11.92
CA LEU A 199 15.40 13.17 12.23
C LEU A 199 15.78 13.11 13.73
N ASP A 200 15.83 14.26 14.39
CA ASP A 200 16.17 14.39 15.81
C ASP A 200 14.99 14.11 16.76
N HIS A 201 13.76 14.09 16.24
CA HIS A 201 12.55 14.11 17.07
C HIS A 201 11.68 12.86 16.94
N ILE A 202 11.74 12.15 15.81
CA ILE A 202 10.88 10.99 15.55
C ILE A 202 11.66 9.77 15.07
N ASP A 203 11.07 8.59 15.29
CA ASP A 203 11.66 7.30 14.95
C ASP A 203 11.19 6.78 13.59
N VAL A 204 10.02 7.22 13.13
CA VAL A 204 9.47 6.88 11.81
C VAL A 204 8.86 8.12 11.16
N ILE A 205 9.27 8.41 9.93
CA ILE A 205 8.66 9.45 9.12
C ILE A 205 7.46 8.86 8.39
N GLN A 206 6.26 9.37 8.66
CA GLN A 206 5.06 9.03 7.88
C GLN A 206 4.96 9.94 6.66
N ILE A 207 4.74 9.34 5.49
CA ILE A 207 4.26 10.04 4.30
C ILE A 207 2.76 9.76 4.16
N GLY A 208 1.93 10.78 4.36
CA GLY A 208 0.49 10.64 4.30
C GLY A 208 -0.05 10.40 2.88
N ALA A 209 -1.27 9.88 2.80
CA ALA A 209 -1.91 9.48 1.55
C ALA A 209 -1.94 10.58 0.46
N ARG A 210 -2.06 11.85 0.85
CA ARG A 210 -2.07 12.97 -0.10
C ARG A 210 -0.70 13.25 -0.72
N ASN A 211 0.37 12.81 -0.07
CA ASN A 211 1.75 12.98 -0.49
C ASN A 211 2.36 11.70 -1.07
N MET A 212 1.59 10.62 -1.25
CA MET A 212 2.11 9.36 -1.85
C MET A 212 2.73 9.58 -3.24
N GLN A 213 2.32 10.62 -3.98
CA GLN A 213 2.90 10.99 -5.28
C GLN A 213 3.65 12.33 -5.24
N ASN A 214 4.00 12.82 -4.05
CA ASN A 214 4.90 13.96 -3.91
C ASN A 214 6.34 13.44 -4.10
N PHE A 215 6.75 13.22 -5.36
CA PHE A 215 7.99 12.52 -5.68
C PHE A 215 9.25 13.19 -5.11
N GLU A 216 9.26 14.51 -4.98
CA GLU A 216 10.40 15.21 -4.35
C GLU A 216 10.48 14.93 -2.86
N LEU A 217 9.33 14.81 -2.17
CA LEU A 217 9.30 14.34 -0.79
C LEU A 217 9.75 12.88 -0.67
N LEU A 218 9.29 12.00 -1.56
CA LEU A 218 9.73 10.59 -1.57
C LEU A 218 11.23 10.44 -1.78
N LYS A 219 11.80 11.20 -2.73
CA LYS A 219 13.25 11.20 -2.96
C LYS A 219 14.00 11.70 -1.72
N ALA A 220 13.52 12.78 -1.10
CA ALA A 220 14.18 13.35 0.05
C ALA A 220 14.16 12.41 1.26
N VAL A 221 13.05 11.72 1.55
CA VAL A 221 13.02 10.71 2.63
C VAL A 221 13.78 9.42 2.26
N GLY A 222 13.98 9.17 0.97
CA GLY A 222 14.82 8.07 0.49
C GLY A 222 16.32 8.29 0.70
N GLN A 223 16.74 9.52 0.99
CA GLN A 223 18.14 9.91 1.20
C GLN A 223 18.57 9.94 2.67
N VAL A 224 17.68 9.57 3.60
CA VAL A 224 17.95 9.57 5.05
C VAL A 224 17.87 8.18 5.64
N ASP A 225 18.65 7.92 6.69
CA ASP A 225 18.63 6.66 7.43
C ASP A 225 17.57 6.70 8.54
N LYS A 226 16.31 6.62 8.12
CA LYS A 226 15.14 6.62 9.03
C LYS A 226 14.01 5.77 8.44
N PRO A 227 13.34 4.92 9.23
CA PRO A 227 12.15 4.21 8.80
C PRO A 227 11.06 5.12 8.23
N ILE A 228 10.45 4.69 7.12
CA ILE A 228 9.39 5.42 6.42
C ILE A 228 8.09 4.63 6.46
N LEU A 229 7.02 5.24 6.97
CA LEU A 229 5.67 4.70 6.85
C LEU A 229 4.96 5.38 5.67
N LEU A 230 4.86 4.70 4.54
CA LEU A 230 4.22 5.20 3.33
C LEU A 230 2.75 4.80 3.29
N LYS A 231 1.84 5.78 3.40
CA LYS A 231 0.39 5.54 3.25
C LYS A 231 -0.03 5.51 1.79
N ARG A 232 -0.87 4.54 1.44
CA ARG A 232 -1.48 4.46 0.10
C ARG A 232 -2.28 5.71 -0.20
N GLY A 233 -2.16 6.20 -1.43
CA GLY A 233 -2.88 7.36 -1.95
C GLY A 233 -4.39 7.12 -2.02
N LEU A 234 -5.17 8.22 -1.99
CA LEU A 234 -6.63 8.17 -1.89
C LEU A 234 -7.31 7.30 -2.97
N SER A 235 -6.71 7.23 -4.15
CA SER A 235 -7.21 6.48 -5.30
C SER A 235 -6.09 5.75 -6.03
N ALA A 236 -4.97 5.49 -5.33
CA ALA A 236 -3.80 4.88 -5.93
C ALA A 236 -4.05 3.41 -6.27
N THR A 237 -3.61 2.98 -7.45
CA THR A 237 -3.50 1.55 -7.76
C THR A 237 -2.40 0.90 -6.93
N ILE A 238 -2.34 -0.44 -6.92
CA ILE A 238 -1.23 -1.16 -6.30
C ILE A 238 0.08 -0.84 -7.01
N GLU A 239 0.09 -0.78 -8.34
CA GLU A 239 1.27 -0.42 -9.13
C GLU A 239 1.82 0.97 -8.77
N GLU A 240 0.94 1.98 -8.65
CA GLU A 240 1.34 3.32 -8.24
C GLU A 240 1.90 3.36 -6.81
N PHE A 241 1.34 2.56 -5.92
CA PHE A 241 1.78 2.49 -4.53
C PHE A 241 3.15 1.81 -4.40
N VAL A 242 3.36 0.70 -5.11
CA VAL A 242 4.66 0.02 -5.21
C VAL A 242 5.69 0.93 -5.88
N GLY A 243 5.31 1.63 -6.94
CA GLY A 243 6.18 2.61 -7.61
C GLY A 243 6.60 3.76 -6.68
N ALA A 244 5.70 4.25 -5.82
CA ALA A 244 6.04 5.27 -4.83
C ALA A 244 7.05 4.75 -3.78
N ALA A 245 6.94 3.48 -3.35
CA ALA A 245 7.95 2.86 -2.50
C ALA A 245 9.30 2.71 -3.22
N GLU A 246 9.29 2.40 -4.52
CA GLU A 246 10.51 2.32 -5.34
C GLU A 246 11.23 3.67 -5.40
N TYR A 247 10.52 4.81 -5.47
CA TYR A 247 11.16 6.13 -5.43
C TYR A 247 11.99 6.35 -4.16
N ILE A 248 11.55 5.82 -3.02
CA ILE A 248 12.27 5.90 -1.74
C ILE A 248 13.48 4.96 -1.78
N MET A 249 13.26 3.69 -2.13
CA MET A 249 14.31 2.66 -2.12
C MET A 249 15.41 2.93 -3.15
N ALA A 250 15.07 3.51 -4.30
CA ALA A 250 16.04 3.91 -5.33
C ALA A 250 16.98 5.04 -4.90
N GLN A 251 16.68 5.76 -3.81
CA GLN A 251 17.60 6.74 -3.22
C GLN A 251 18.49 6.15 -2.12
N GLY A 252 18.24 4.91 -1.69
CA GLY A 252 19.09 4.16 -0.76
C GLY A 252 18.43 3.73 0.55
N ASN A 253 17.24 4.26 0.89
CA ASN A 253 16.53 3.87 2.11
C ASN A 253 15.58 2.69 1.87
N ASP A 254 15.92 1.52 2.42
CA ASP A 254 15.13 0.29 2.34
C ASP A 254 14.20 0.05 3.54
N GLN A 255 14.19 0.95 4.53
CA GLN A 255 13.42 0.82 5.77
C GLN A 255 11.98 1.31 5.56
N ILE A 256 11.23 0.65 4.68
CA ILE A 256 9.89 1.10 4.26
C ILE A 256 8.81 0.19 4.85
N ILE A 257 7.78 0.79 5.44
CA ILE A 257 6.55 0.15 5.90
C ILE A 257 5.40 0.69 5.05
N LEU A 258 4.67 -0.19 4.38
CA LEU A 258 3.49 0.16 3.60
C LEU A 258 2.25 0.22 4.50
N CYS A 259 1.36 1.18 4.28
CA CYS A 259 0.13 1.30 5.06
C CYS A 259 -1.11 1.47 4.17
N GLU A 260 -1.94 0.42 4.13
CA GLU A 260 -3.28 0.46 3.54
C GLU A 260 -4.22 1.25 4.48
N ARG A 261 -4.99 2.18 3.91
CA ARG A 261 -5.76 3.17 4.68
C ARG A 261 -7.13 3.50 4.06
N GLY A 262 -7.62 2.60 3.23
CA GLY A 262 -8.84 2.73 2.45
C GLY A 262 -8.69 3.61 1.23
N ILE A 263 -9.39 3.21 0.17
CA ILE A 263 -9.49 3.92 -1.10
C ILE A 263 -10.84 4.63 -1.24
N ARG A 264 -10.86 5.70 -2.02
CA ARG A 264 -12.09 6.43 -2.35
C ARG A 264 -12.93 5.63 -3.34
N THR A 265 -14.21 5.47 -3.03
CA THR A 265 -15.20 4.82 -3.89
C THR A 265 -16.48 5.67 -3.93
N TYR A 266 -17.54 5.14 -4.54
CA TYR A 266 -18.87 5.77 -4.53
C TYR A 266 -19.63 5.60 -3.20
N GLU A 267 -19.18 4.70 -2.32
CA GLU A 267 -19.84 4.39 -1.05
C GLU A 267 -19.79 5.60 -0.10
N LYS A 268 -20.86 5.82 0.67
CA LYS A 268 -21.01 6.94 1.60
C LYS A 268 -21.17 6.51 3.06
N ALA A 269 -21.44 5.23 3.33
CA ALA A 269 -21.57 4.68 4.67
C ALA A 269 -20.24 4.63 5.44
N THR A 270 -19.11 4.74 4.74
CA THR A 270 -17.76 4.85 5.28
C THR A 270 -17.02 6.01 4.62
N ARG A 271 -16.01 6.56 5.30
CA ARG A 271 -15.21 7.69 4.79
C ARG A 271 -14.38 7.27 3.56
N ASN A 272 -13.81 6.07 3.60
CA ASN A 272 -13.19 5.36 2.48
C ASN A 272 -13.65 3.90 2.53
N THR A 273 -13.45 3.14 1.46
CA THR A 273 -13.63 1.69 1.48
C THR A 273 -12.29 1.04 1.82
N LEU A 274 -12.23 0.27 2.90
CA LEU A 274 -11.02 -0.48 3.26
C LEU A 274 -10.77 -1.57 2.21
N ASP A 275 -9.68 -1.44 1.46
CA ASP A 275 -9.25 -2.45 0.49
C ASP A 275 -8.39 -3.50 1.17
N ILE A 276 -9.04 -4.43 1.87
CA ILE A 276 -8.32 -5.47 2.62
C ILE A 276 -7.53 -6.41 1.70
N SER A 277 -7.91 -6.52 0.43
CA SER A 277 -7.22 -7.34 -0.56
C SER A 277 -5.79 -6.87 -0.85
N ALA A 278 -5.52 -5.57 -0.64
CA ALA A 278 -4.20 -5.00 -0.82
C ALA A 278 -3.14 -5.62 0.09
N VAL A 279 -3.50 -6.07 1.30
CA VAL A 279 -2.55 -6.64 2.25
C VAL A 279 -1.83 -7.89 1.68
N PRO A 280 -2.53 -8.98 1.31
CA PRO A 280 -1.87 -10.15 0.74
C PRO A 280 -1.23 -9.86 -0.62
N ILE A 281 -1.81 -9.00 -1.46
CA ILE A 281 -1.21 -8.63 -2.75
C ILE A 281 0.15 -7.96 -2.52
N LEU A 282 0.22 -6.92 -1.69
CA LEU A 282 1.47 -6.21 -1.40
C LEU A 282 2.51 -7.13 -0.74
N LYS A 283 2.09 -8.02 0.17
CA LYS A 283 2.99 -8.99 0.80
C LYS A 283 3.48 -10.07 -0.19
N GLN A 284 2.77 -10.34 -1.28
CA GLN A 284 3.23 -11.27 -2.33
C GLN A 284 4.15 -10.59 -3.34
N GLU A 285 3.79 -9.38 -3.77
CA GLU A 285 4.52 -8.63 -4.80
C GLU A 285 5.79 -7.98 -4.24
N THR A 286 5.78 -7.56 -2.98
CA THR A 286 6.89 -6.87 -2.31
C THR A 286 7.41 -7.65 -1.10
N HIS A 287 8.65 -7.36 -0.70
CA HIS A 287 9.22 -7.88 0.56
C HIS A 287 8.99 -6.95 1.76
N LEU A 288 8.25 -5.86 1.58
CA LEU A 288 8.05 -4.84 2.61
C LEU A 288 6.91 -5.24 3.60
N PRO A 289 7.00 -4.83 4.88
CA PRO A 289 5.90 -5.01 5.82
C PRO A 289 4.70 -4.13 5.47
N VAL A 290 3.49 -4.64 5.71
CA VAL A 290 2.21 -4.01 5.37
C VAL A 290 1.32 -3.86 6.61
N MET A 291 1.04 -2.62 6.98
CA MET A 291 0.11 -2.24 8.04
C MET A 291 -1.26 -1.84 7.49
N VAL A 292 -2.27 -1.82 8.37
CA VAL A 292 -3.62 -1.32 8.08
C VAL A 292 -4.03 -0.23 9.05
N ASP A 293 -4.45 0.93 8.53
CA ASP A 293 -5.04 2.03 9.30
C ASP A 293 -6.57 1.90 9.31
N VAL A 294 -7.11 1.45 10.44
CA VAL A 294 -8.56 1.18 10.58
C VAL A 294 -9.38 2.43 10.86
N THR A 295 -8.75 3.50 11.38
CA THR A 295 -9.42 4.76 11.68
C THR A 295 -9.68 5.57 10.41
N HIS A 296 -8.66 5.77 9.57
CA HIS A 296 -8.82 6.62 8.38
C HIS A 296 -9.48 5.92 7.19
N SER A 297 -9.41 4.58 7.14
CA SER A 297 -10.13 3.81 6.14
C SER A 297 -11.63 3.90 6.37
N THR A 298 -12.10 3.40 7.51
CA THR A 298 -13.54 3.36 7.83
C THR A 298 -14.11 4.75 8.11
N GLY A 299 -13.34 5.60 8.82
CA GLY A 299 -13.83 6.86 9.37
C GLY A 299 -14.94 6.69 10.40
N ARG A 300 -15.01 5.53 11.05
CA ARG A 300 -16.11 5.13 11.94
C ARG A 300 -15.61 4.34 13.14
N LYS A 301 -15.94 4.82 14.34
CA LYS A 301 -15.49 4.22 15.60
C LYS A 301 -16.00 2.78 15.80
N ASP A 302 -17.24 2.51 15.39
CA ASP A 302 -17.88 1.20 15.52
C ASP A 302 -17.30 0.12 14.58
N LEU A 303 -16.52 0.52 13.58
CA LEU A 303 -15.86 -0.40 12.64
C LEU A 303 -14.38 -0.67 12.98
N LEU A 304 -13.80 0.01 13.98
CA LEU A 304 -12.38 -0.14 14.32
C LEU A 304 -12.03 -1.60 14.69
N LEU A 305 -12.77 -2.19 15.63
CA LEU A 305 -12.50 -3.55 16.11
C LEU A 305 -12.74 -4.63 15.04
N PRO A 306 -13.88 -4.64 14.30
CA PRO A 306 -14.07 -5.57 13.20
C PRO A 306 -12.96 -5.50 12.13
N CYS A 307 -12.59 -4.29 11.70
CA CYS A 307 -11.57 -4.10 10.68
C CYS A 307 -10.17 -4.45 11.18
N ALA A 308 -9.85 -4.19 12.46
CA ALA A 308 -8.60 -4.63 13.06
C ALA A 308 -8.47 -6.15 13.09
N LYS A 309 -9.55 -6.86 13.45
CA LYS A 309 -9.58 -8.33 13.39
C LYS A 309 -9.40 -8.84 11.96
N ALA A 310 -10.04 -8.21 10.98
CA ALA A 310 -9.87 -8.58 9.57
C ALA A 310 -8.41 -8.37 9.10
N ALA A 311 -7.78 -7.25 9.48
CA ALA A 311 -6.38 -6.96 9.18
C ALA A 311 -5.42 -7.99 9.78
N LEU A 312 -5.62 -8.37 11.04
CA LEU A 312 -4.81 -9.40 11.69
C LEU A 312 -5.02 -10.77 11.02
N ALA A 313 -6.28 -11.17 10.79
CA ALA A 313 -6.62 -12.47 10.22
C ALA A 313 -6.10 -12.65 8.78
N ILE A 314 -6.03 -11.57 7.99
CA ILE A 314 -5.50 -11.63 6.61
C ILE A 314 -3.96 -11.58 6.56
N GLY A 315 -3.30 -11.35 7.71
CA GLY A 315 -1.84 -11.36 7.81
C GLY A 315 -1.16 -10.00 7.65
N ALA A 316 -1.80 -8.90 8.04
CA ALA A 316 -1.13 -7.61 8.15
C ALA A 316 -0.03 -7.65 9.22
N ASP A 317 1.11 -6.99 8.96
CA ASP A 317 2.24 -6.88 9.89
C ASP A 317 1.96 -5.87 11.02
N GLY A 318 0.86 -5.12 10.91
CA GLY A 318 0.38 -4.32 12.02
C GLY A 318 -0.93 -3.59 11.78
N VAL A 319 -1.48 -3.06 12.86
CA VAL A 319 -2.71 -2.26 12.86
C VAL A 319 -2.43 -0.89 13.47
N MET A 320 -2.91 0.15 12.80
CA MET A 320 -2.88 1.53 13.27
C MET A 320 -4.31 2.01 13.56
N ALA A 321 -4.52 2.64 14.72
CA ALA A 321 -5.77 3.32 15.06
C ALA A 321 -5.51 4.54 15.93
N GLU A 322 -6.49 5.44 16.04
CA GLU A 322 -6.33 6.68 16.78
C GLU A 322 -7.02 6.66 18.16
N VAL A 323 -6.33 7.25 19.14
CA VAL A 323 -6.76 7.36 20.54
C VAL A 323 -6.54 8.78 21.02
N HIS A 324 -7.55 9.37 21.66
CA HIS A 324 -7.50 10.71 22.23
C HIS A 324 -8.05 10.68 23.66
N PRO A 325 -7.52 11.46 24.63
CA PRO A 325 -8.05 11.43 26.00
C PRO A 325 -9.49 11.96 26.08
N ASP A 326 -9.84 12.93 25.23
CA ASP A 326 -11.19 13.48 25.10
C ASP A 326 -11.52 13.75 23.62
N PRO A 327 -12.03 12.75 22.87
CA PRO A 327 -12.29 12.92 21.44
C PRO A 327 -13.26 14.06 21.12
N ALA A 328 -14.18 14.43 22.05
CA ALA A 328 -15.22 15.43 21.78
C ALA A 328 -14.63 16.84 21.53
N VAL A 329 -13.47 17.14 22.10
CA VAL A 329 -12.79 18.44 21.96
C VAL A 329 -11.58 18.41 21.01
N ALA A 330 -11.30 17.27 20.38
CA ALA A 330 -10.15 17.12 19.50
C ALA A 330 -10.21 18.03 18.25
N LEU A 331 -9.06 18.56 17.85
CA LEU A 331 -8.91 19.49 16.71
C LEU A 331 -8.99 18.80 15.33
N SER A 332 -9.10 17.47 15.34
CA SER A 332 -9.26 16.62 14.16
C SER A 332 -9.87 15.27 14.54
N ASP A 333 -10.71 14.71 13.67
CA ASP A 333 -11.26 13.34 13.80
C ASP A 333 -11.95 13.05 15.14
N SER A 334 -12.65 14.05 15.69
CA SER A 334 -13.34 14.00 16.99
C SER A 334 -14.34 12.84 17.11
N ALA A 335 -15.00 12.44 16.02
CA ALA A 335 -15.96 11.35 16.02
C ALA A 335 -15.33 9.96 15.79
N GLN A 336 -14.06 9.89 15.41
CA GLN A 336 -13.38 8.67 14.97
C GLN A 336 -12.43 8.10 16.01
N GLN A 337 -11.79 8.96 16.80
CA GLN A 337 -10.82 8.55 17.81
C GLN A 337 -11.50 7.82 18.97
N MET A 338 -10.85 6.78 19.47
CA MET A 338 -11.24 6.13 20.73
C MET A 338 -10.86 7.04 21.90
N ASP A 339 -11.73 7.13 22.90
CA ASP A 339 -11.32 7.56 24.23
C ASP A 339 -10.50 6.46 24.94
N LEU A 340 -10.01 6.72 26.14
CA LEU A 340 -9.19 5.76 26.88
C LEU A 340 -9.97 4.48 27.25
N LYS A 341 -11.26 4.58 27.58
CA LYS A 341 -12.09 3.42 27.95
C LYS A 341 -12.42 2.57 26.74
N GLU A 342 -12.73 3.22 25.62
CA GLU A 342 -12.94 2.56 24.34
C GLU A 342 -11.66 1.86 23.88
N PHE A 343 -10.49 2.48 24.11
CA PHE A 343 -9.20 1.86 23.83
C PHE A 343 -8.93 0.63 24.71
N ASP A 344 -9.26 0.69 26.01
CA ASP A 344 -9.17 -0.47 26.91
C ASP A 344 -10.04 -1.63 26.41
N ALA A 345 -11.31 -1.34 26.10
CA ALA A 345 -12.24 -2.34 25.58
C ALA A 345 -11.80 -2.91 24.22
N PHE A 346 -11.29 -2.06 23.33
CA PHE A 346 -10.72 -2.48 22.05
C PHE A 346 -9.54 -3.44 22.26
N TRP A 347 -8.59 -3.07 23.12
CA TRP A 347 -7.38 -3.86 23.34
C TRP A 347 -7.70 -5.21 23.99
N GLU A 348 -8.56 -5.24 24.99
CA GLU A 348 -9.04 -6.49 25.58
C GLU A 348 -9.69 -7.41 24.54
N ALA A 349 -10.49 -6.85 23.64
CA ALA A 349 -11.16 -7.63 22.60
C ALA A 349 -10.17 -8.16 21.55
N ILE A 350 -9.08 -7.45 21.28
CA ILE A 350 -7.97 -7.94 20.45
C ILE A 350 -7.25 -9.10 21.13
N LEU A 351 -6.88 -8.97 22.41
CA LEU A 351 -6.23 -10.04 23.17
C LEU A 351 -7.10 -11.30 23.26
N LYS A 352 -8.41 -11.13 23.49
CA LYS A 352 -9.39 -12.24 23.54
C LYS A 352 -9.61 -12.92 22.18
N SER A 353 -9.28 -12.25 21.06
CA SER A 353 -9.53 -12.77 19.71
C SER A 353 -8.62 -13.93 19.31
N LYS A 354 -7.47 -14.09 19.98
CA LYS A 354 -6.40 -15.06 19.62
C LYS A 354 -5.81 -14.87 18.21
N LEU A 355 -6.05 -13.71 17.59
CA LEU A 355 -5.40 -13.33 16.32
C LEU A 355 -4.00 -12.75 16.52
N VAL A 356 -3.60 -12.59 17.78
CA VAL A 356 -2.30 -12.10 18.19
C VAL A 356 -1.63 -13.17 19.05
N PRO A 357 -0.33 -13.46 18.86
CA PRO A 357 0.42 -14.36 19.74
C PRO A 357 0.30 -13.98 21.21
N SER A 358 0.23 -14.99 22.09
CA SER A 358 -0.01 -14.81 23.54
C SER A 358 1.09 -14.03 24.26
N ASN A 359 2.27 -13.90 23.64
CA ASN A 359 3.45 -13.21 24.16
C ASN A 359 3.51 -11.71 23.80
N ILE A 360 2.44 -11.13 23.22
CA ILE A 360 2.31 -9.67 23.04
C ILE A 360 1.80 -8.98 24.32
N GLN A 361 1.50 -9.73 25.40
CA GLN A 361 1.05 -9.19 26.68
C GLN A 361 2.15 -8.52 27.51
#